data_AF-A0A1C4YFG7-F1
#
_entry.id   AF-A0A1C4YFG7-F1
#
_cell.length_a   1.000
_cell.length_b   1.000
_cell.length_c   1.000
_cell.angle_alpha   90.00
_cell.angle_beta   90.00
_cell.angle_gamma   90.00
#
_symmetry.space_group_name_H-M   'P 1'
#
loop_
_entity.id
_entity.type
_entity.pdbx_description
1 polymer ?
#
loop_
_entity_poly.entity_id
_entity_poly.type
_entity_poly.pdbx_seq_one_letter_code
_entity_poly.pdbx_strand_id
1 'polypeptide(L)'
;MTDVEAAARRFIADVWNARQEESAYELVAEECPGLGGTGPEATLAWHRERRAAFPDLRYKIVDVVAAGERVAVHWRAAGTHAGQFGPVPPTGQVVSYSGATFLRFDATGRIVEVWSCNELFQLLQQLGVEMLPPAVVSGPGA
;
A
#
# COMPACT_ATOMS: atom_id res chain seq x y z
N MET A 1 -19.28 -12.45 -16.32
CA MET A 1 -17.89 -11.98 -16.23
C MET A 1 -17.85 -11.02 -15.06
N THR A 2 -17.06 -11.31 -14.02
CA THR A 2 -17.00 -10.48 -12.81
C THR A 2 -16.47 -9.10 -13.17
N ASP A 3 -17.10 -8.05 -12.65
CA ASP A 3 -16.61 -6.68 -12.78
C ASP A 3 -15.37 -6.50 -11.88
N VAL A 4 -14.19 -6.71 -12.47
CA VAL A 4 -12.91 -6.63 -11.77
C VAL A 4 -12.58 -5.21 -11.32
N GLU A 5 -13.05 -4.18 -12.04
CA GLU A 5 -12.89 -2.79 -11.63
C GLU A 5 -13.68 -2.51 -10.36
N ALA A 6 -14.95 -2.94 -10.32
CA ALA A 6 -15.78 -2.82 -9.12
C ALA A 6 -15.17 -3.56 -7.92
N ALA A 7 -14.63 -4.77 -8.14
CA ALA A 7 -13.94 -5.54 -7.09
C ALA A 7 -12.69 -4.82 -6.56
N ALA A 8 -11.87 -4.23 -7.44
CA ALA A 8 -10.70 -3.44 -7.04
C ALA A 8 -11.09 -2.18 -6.23
N ARG A 9 -12.15 -1.46 -6.66
CA ARG A 9 -12.67 -0.30 -5.93
C ARG A 9 -13.21 -0.70 -4.55
N ARG A 10 -13.92 -1.82 -4.48
CA ARG A 10 -14.42 -2.40 -3.22
C ARG A 10 -13.29 -2.75 -2.27
N PHE A 11 -12.22 -3.40 -2.77
CA PHE A 11 -11.06 -3.72 -1.95
C PHE A 11 -10.45 -2.48 -1.27
N ILE A 12 -10.31 -1.37 -2.01
CA ILE A 12 -9.79 -0.11 -1.44
C ILE A 12 -10.81 0.53 -0.48
N ALA A 13 -12.10 0.52 -0.81
CA ALA A 13 -13.13 1.08 0.05
C ALA A 13 -13.25 0.32 1.39
N ASP A 14 -13.39 -1.00 1.32
CA ASP A 14 -13.73 -1.84 2.46
C ASP A 14 -12.48 -2.14 3.29
N VAL A 15 -11.42 -2.66 2.66
CA VAL A 15 -10.21 -3.09 3.37
C VAL A 15 -9.34 -1.89 3.73
N TRP A 16 -9.00 -1.02 2.77
CA TRP A 16 -8.01 0.04 3.02
C TRP A 16 -8.58 1.23 3.78
N ASN A 17 -9.85 1.56 3.57
CA ASN A 17 -10.47 2.75 4.16
C ASN A 17 -11.41 2.41 5.32
N ALA A 18 -12.35 1.49 5.13
CA ALA A 18 -13.38 1.18 6.13
C ALA A 18 -12.91 0.19 7.21
N ARG A 19 -11.76 -0.48 7.01
CA ARG A 19 -11.20 -1.49 7.93
C ARG A 19 -12.12 -2.70 8.10
N GLN A 20 -12.86 -3.03 7.04
CA GLN A 20 -13.70 -4.22 7.00
C GLN A 20 -12.82 -5.41 6.65
N GLU A 21 -12.26 -6.04 7.68
CA GLU A 21 -11.29 -7.12 7.51
C GLU A 21 -11.90 -8.36 6.82
N GLU A 22 -13.19 -8.63 7.08
CA GLU A 22 -13.95 -9.71 6.43
C GLU A 22 -13.90 -9.62 4.89
N SER A 23 -13.94 -8.41 4.34
CA SER A 23 -13.85 -8.21 2.89
C SER A 23 -12.51 -8.64 2.31
N ALA A 24 -11.43 -8.70 3.11
CA ALA A 24 -10.16 -9.26 2.63
C ALA A 24 -10.28 -10.76 2.37
N TYR A 25 -10.95 -11.52 3.23
CA TYR A 25 -11.14 -12.97 3.04
C TYR A 25 -12.09 -13.30 1.88
N GLU A 26 -13.02 -12.40 1.55
CA GLU A 26 -13.86 -12.52 0.36
C GLU A 26 -13.11 -12.21 -0.94
N LEU A 27 -12.27 -11.16 -0.93
CA LEU A 27 -11.69 -10.58 -2.14
C LEU A 27 -10.31 -11.12 -2.48
N VAL A 28 -9.55 -11.65 -1.51
CA VAL A 28 -8.16 -12.10 -1.71
C VAL A 28 -8.10 -13.62 -1.63
N ALA A 29 -7.52 -14.25 -2.66
CA ALA A 29 -7.31 -15.69 -2.66
C ALA A 29 -6.28 -16.09 -1.60
N GLU A 30 -6.45 -17.28 -1.00
CA GLU A 30 -5.60 -17.79 0.08
C GLU A 30 -4.11 -17.85 -0.30
N GLU A 31 -3.82 -18.18 -1.56
CA GLU A 31 -2.46 -18.31 -2.12
C GLU A 31 -1.96 -17.02 -2.79
N CYS A 32 -2.69 -15.90 -2.67
CA CYS A 32 -2.30 -14.64 -3.31
C CYS A 32 -0.99 -14.11 -2.69
N PRO A 33 0.10 -13.97 -3.46
CA PRO A 33 1.33 -13.39 -2.94
C PRO A 33 1.15 -11.89 -2.69
N GLY A 34 1.77 -11.38 -1.61
CA GLY A 34 1.72 -9.97 -1.24
C GLY A 34 2.93 -9.52 -0.44
N LEU A 35 2.96 -8.22 -0.09
CA LEU A 35 4.04 -7.68 0.73
C LEU A 35 3.87 -8.16 2.18
N GLY A 36 4.80 -9.00 2.66
CA GLY A 36 4.79 -9.50 4.04
C GLY A 36 4.18 -10.89 4.23
N GLY A 37 3.75 -11.57 3.16
CA GLY A 37 3.25 -12.95 3.22
C GLY A 37 2.25 -13.28 2.12
N THR A 38 1.46 -14.33 2.34
CA THR A 38 0.48 -14.85 1.39
C THR A 38 -0.95 -14.70 1.96
N GLY A 39 -1.89 -14.37 1.08
CA GLY A 39 -3.32 -14.43 1.36
C GLY A 39 -3.90 -13.22 2.09
N PRO A 40 -5.17 -13.34 2.53
CA PRO A 40 -5.91 -12.25 3.18
C PRO A 40 -5.28 -11.80 4.49
N GLU A 41 -4.77 -12.72 5.32
CA GLU A 41 -4.18 -12.35 6.62
C GLU A 41 -2.92 -11.51 6.45
N ALA A 42 -2.03 -11.87 5.52
CA ALA A 42 -0.84 -11.08 5.23
C ALA A 42 -1.19 -9.68 4.73
N THR A 43 -2.24 -9.58 3.90
CA THR A 43 -2.79 -8.30 3.44
C THR A 43 -3.27 -7.45 4.61
N LEU A 44 -4.04 -8.04 5.53
CA LEU A 44 -4.53 -7.34 6.73
C LEU A 44 -3.39 -6.92 7.67
N ALA A 45 -2.42 -7.79 7.93
CA ALA A 45 -1.25 -7.49 8.75
C ALA A 45 -0.51 -6.25 8.23
N TRP A 46 -0.29 -6.17 6.92
CA TRP A 46 0.30 -5.01 6.27
C TRP A 46 -0.53 -3.74 6.53
N HIS A 47 -1.86 -3.78 6.33
CA HIS A 47 -2.72 -2.63 6.56
C HIS A 47 -2.77 -2.19 8.03
N ARG A 48 -2.75 -3.14 8.97
CA ARG A 48 -2.70 -2.87 10.41
C ARG A 48 -1.40 -2.16 10.79
N GLU A 49 -0.26 -2.61 10.27
CA GLU A 49 1.04 -1.95 10.47
C GLU A 49 1.02 -0.50 9.94
N ARG A 50 0.49 -0.27 8.74
CA ARG A 50 0.37 1.08 8.17
C ARG A 50 -0.54 1.96 9.02
N ARG A 51 -1.63 1.41 9.57
CA ARG A 51 -2.55 2.14 10.44
C ARG A 51 -1.94 2.44 11.81
N ALA A 52 -1.09 1.56 12.32
CA ALA A 52 -0.37 1.82 13.57
C ALA A 52 0.50 3.07 13.44
N ALA A 53 1.19 3.24 12.31
CA ALA A 53 1.95 4.45 11.99
C ALA A 53 1.07 5.68 11.69
N PHE A 54 -0.03 5.46 10.96
CA PHE A 54 -0.94 6.51 10.46
C PHE A 54 -2.41 6.19 10.81
N PRO A 55 -2.88 6.50 12.03
CA PRO A 55 -4.19 6.06 12.53
C PRO A 55 -5.40 6.57 11.75
N ASP A 56 -5.26 7.68 11.04
CA ASP A 56 -6.27 8.35 10.22
C ASP A 56 -6.01 8.19 8.71
N LEU A 57 -5.09 7.30 8.31
CA LEU A 57 -4.72 7.08 6.91
C LEU A 57 -5.93 6.78 6.02
N ARG A 58 -6.08 7.57 4.95
CA ARG A 58 -7.10 7.41 3.91
C ARG A 58 -6.47 7.33 2.54
N TYR A 59 -7.06 6.48 1.69
CA TYR A 59 -6.69 6.33 0.29
C TYR A 59 -7.80 6.87 -0.61
N LYS A 60 -7.45 7.78 -1.50
CA LYS A 60 -8.30 8.26 -2.58
C LYS A 60 -7.86 7.61 -3.88
N ILE A 61 -8.80 7.01 -4.59
CA ILE A 61 -8.59 6.54 -5.97
C ILE A 61 -8.48 7.78 -6.86
N VAL A 62 -7.38 7.88 -7.60
CA VAL A 62 -7.13 8.95 -8.57
C VAL A 62 -7.53 8.50 -9.97
N ASP A 63 -7.13 7.29 -10.35
CA ASP A 63 -7.47 6.69 -11.65
C ASP A 63 -7.54 5.17 -11.54
N VAL A 64 -8.30 4.54 -12.44
CA VAL A 64 -8.41 3.08 -12.54
C VAL A 64 -8.43 2.66 -14.00
N VAL A 65 -7.60 1.68 -14.33
CA VAL A 65 -7.57 1.06 -15.66
C VAL A 65 -7.76 -0.44 -15.51
N ALA A 66 -8.78 -0.98 -16.19
CA ALA A 66 -9.06 -2.41 -16.24
C ALA A 66 -8.81 -2.97 -17.65
N ALA A 67 -8.10 -4.10 -17.72
CA ALA A 67 -7.83 -4.82 -18.96
C ALA A 67 -7.84 -6.34 -18.72
N GLY A 68 -8.89 -7.01 -19.21
CA GLY A 68 -9.09 -8.43 -18.99
C GLY A 68 -9.21 -8.76 -17.49
N GLU A 69 -8.30 -9.60 -16.99
CA GLU A 69 -8.22 -10.00 -15.58
C GLU A 69 -7.36 -9.07 -14.71
N ARG A 70 -6.82 -7.97 -15.27
CA ARG A 70 -5.91 -7.06 -14.56
C ARG A 70 -6.55 -5.71 -14.32
N VAL A 71 -6.29 -5.14 -13.15
CA VAL A 71 -6.67 -3.77 -12.80
C VAL A 71 -5.47 -3.04 -12.23
N ALA A 72 -5.19 -1.85 -12.74
CA ALA A 72 -4.24 -0.91 -12.15
C ALA A 72 -5.02 0.22 -11.48
N VAL A 73 -4.72 0.50 -10.22
CA VAL A 73 -5.32 1.60 -9.46
C VAL A 73 -4.24 2.59 -9.09
N HIS A 74 -4.33 3.81 -9.60
CA HIS A 74 -3.57 4.95 -9.10
C HIS A 74 -4.29 5.54 -7.90
N TRP A 75 -3.58 5.71 -6.79
CA TRP A 75 -4.15 6.22 -5.55
C TRP A 75 -3.27 7.30 -4.92
N ARG A 76 -3.90 8.13 -4.09
CA ARG A 76 -3.23 9.09 -3.21
C ARG A 76 -3.65 8.82 -1.78
N ALA A 77 -2.67 8.69 -0.89
CA ALA A 77 -2.85 8.50 0.52
C ALA A 77 -2.57 9.78 1.30
N ALA A 78 -3.27 9.97 2.42
CA ALA A 78 -2.97 11.03 3.39
C ALA A 78 -3.30 10.56 4.81
N GLY A 79 -2.52 11.02 5.78
CA GLY A 79 -2.70 10.70 7.21
C GLY A 79 -1.67 11.41 8.08
N THR A 80 -1.84 11.30 9.39
CA THR A 80 -1.00 11.88 10.43
C THR A 80 -0.06 10.81 10.97
N HIS A 81 1.24 11.09 10.98
CA HIS A 81 2.26 10.19 11.55
C HIS A 81 2.23 10.24 13.07
N ALA A 82 1.36 9.42 13.67
CA ALA A 82 1.10 9.38 15.12
C ALA A 82 1.59 8.09 15.80
N GLY A 83 2.07 7.11 15.03
CA GLY A 83 2.79 5.95 15.55
C GLY A 83 4.15 5.78 14.88
N GLN A 84 4.86 4.71 15.23
CA GLN A 84 6.16 4.40 14.66
C GLN A 84 6.04 3.87 13.22
N PHE A 85 6.87 4.39 12.31
CA PHE A 85 6.98 3.90 10.92
C PHE A 85 8.40 3.40 10.65
N GLY A 86 8.61 2.08 10.67
CA GLY A 86 9.95 1.50 10.56
C GLY A 86 10.88 2.05 11.65
N PRO A 87 12.04 2.66 11.30
CA PRO A 87 12.95 3.27 12.27
C PRO A 87 12.51 4.69 12.70
N VAL A 88 11.45 5.26 12.13
CA VAL A 88 11.07 6.66 12.35
C VAL A 88 10.04 6.75 13.48
N PRO A 89 10.33 7.50 14.57
CA PRO A 89 9.37 7.73 15.66
C PRO A 89 8.23 8.67 15.21
N PRO A 90 7.07 8.68 15.91
CA PRO A 90 5.93 9.52 15.53
C PRO A 90 6.32 11.01 15.52
N THR A 91 6.13 11.65 14.38
CA THR A 91 6.53 13.06 14.17
C THR A 91 5.39 14.06 14.35
N GLY A 92 4.14 13.59 14.37
CA GLY A 92 2.94 14.45 14.34
C GLY A 92 2.66 15.14 13.00
N GLN A 93 3.52 14.96 11.99
CA GLN A 93 3.34 15.54 10.66
C GLN A 93 2.17 14.91 9.90
N VAL A 94 1.44 15.73 9.15
CA VAL A 94 0.48 15.27 8.14
C VAL A 94 1.26 14.98 6.86
N VAL A 95 1.13 13.76 6.36
CA VAL A 95 1.79 13.30 5.14
C VAL A 95 0.80 13.14 3.99
N SER A 96 1.28 13.29 2.76
CA SER A 96 0.57 12.90 1.56
C SER A 96 1.51 12.31 0.52
N TYR A 97 1.17 11.13 0.00
CA TYR A 97 1.97 10.41 -0.98
C TYR A 97 1.07 9.60 -1.92
N SER A 98 1.56 9.31 -3.12
CA SER A 98 0.87 8.55 -4.15
C SER A 98 1.49 7.17 -4.35
N GLY A 99 0.77 6.32 -5.06
CA GLY A 99 1.27 5.05 -5.54
C GLY A 99 0.29 4.41 -6.50
N ALA A 100 0.70 3.28 -7.05
CA ALA A 100 -0.16 2.46 -7.89
C ALA A 100 -0.15 1.01 -7.38
N THR A 101 -1.32 0.37 -7.48
CA THR A 101 -1.50 -1.03 -7.13
C THR A 101 -2.11 -1.76 -8.31
N PHE A 102 -1.46 -2.85 -8.68
CA PHE A 102 -1.80 -3.72 -9.79
C PHE A 102 -2.35 -5.01 -9.19
N LEU A 103 -3.54 -5.39 -9.64
CA LEU A 103 -4.28 -6.53 -9.16
C LEU A 103 -4.54 -7.45 -10.35
N ARG A 104 -4.37 -8.77 -10.15
CA ARG A 104 -4.85 -9.79 -11.07
C ARG A 104 -5.95 -10.59 -10.40
N PHE A 105 -7.01 -10.89 -11.16
CA PHE A 105 -8.19 -11.59 -10.67
C PHE A 105 -8.31 -12.97 -11.31
N ASP A 106 -8.85 -13.94 -10.58
CA ASP A 106 -9.25 -15.23 -11.14
C ASP A 106 -10.68 -15.19 -11.72
N ALA A 107 -11.11 -16.30 -12.32
CA ALA A 107 -12.44 -16.44 -12.89
C ALA A 107 -13.59 -16.34 -11.85
N THR A 108 -13.28 -16.51 -10.56
CA THR A 108 -14.23 -16.34 -9.45
C THR A 108 -14.33 -14.89 -8.97
N GLY A 109 -13.46 -14.00 -9.46
CA GLY A 109 -13.40 -12.60 -9.07
C GLY A 109 -12.53 -12.33 -7.84
N ARG A 110 -11.68 -13.27 -7.43
CA ARG A 110 -10.73 -13.08 -6.31
C ARG A 110 -9.38 -12.59 -6.81
N ILE A 111 -8.76 -11.72 -6.03
CA ILE A 111 -7.41 -11.22 -6.23
C ILE A 111 -6.43 -12.37 -5.99
N VAL A 112 -5.66 -12.71 -7.02
CA VAL A 112 -4.65 -13.78 -7.02
C VAL A 112 -3.23 -13.26 -7.20
N GLU A 113 -3.08 -11.95 -7.36
CA GLU A 113 -1.78 -11.27 -7.41
C GLU A 113 -1.94 -9.81 -6.98
N VAL A 114 -1.05 -9.32 -6.13
CA VAL A 114 -0.95 -7.92 -5.74
C VAL A 114 0.48 -7.44 -5.93
N TRP A 115 0.66 -6.43 -6.78
CA TRP A 115 1.92 -5.72 -6.91
C TRP A 115 1.68 -4.21 -6.68
N SER A 116 2.53 -3.57 -5.87
CA SER A 116 2.36 -2.15 -5.54
C SER A 116 3.67 -1.40 -5.59
N CYS A 117 3.63 -0.19 -6.13
CA CYS A 117 4.70 0.79 -6.07
C CYS A 117 4.16 2.09 -5.46
N ASN A 118 5.00 2.82 -4.72
CA ASN A 118 4.58 4.05 -4.07
C ASN A 118 5.73 5.05 -3.96
N GLU A 119 5.39 6.29 -3.64
CA GLU A 119 6.33 7.39 -3.43
C GLU A 119 6.96 7.32 -2.03
N LEU A 120 7.56 6.17 -1.66
CA LEU A 120 8.17 5.98 -0.34
C LEU A 120 9.20 7.08 -0.02
N PHE A 121 9.98 7.51 -1.01
CA PHE A 121 10.94 8.59 -0.84
C PHE A 121 10.27 9.90 -0.40
N GLN A 122 9.17 10.28 -1.07
CA GLN A 122 8.41 11.48 -0.71
C GLN A 122 7.79 11.37 0.68
N LEU A 123 7.33 10.17 1.07
CA LEU A 123 6.86 9.91 2.43
C LEU A 123 7.99 10.12 3.44
N LEU A 124 9.14 9.47 3.25
CA LEU A 124 10.29 9.55 4.15
C LEU A 124 10.80 10.99 4.32
N GLN A 125 10.85 11.77 3.23
CA GLN A 125 11.22 13.19 3.30
C GLN A 125 10.25 14.01 4.17
N GLN A 126 8.94 13.78 4.06
CA GLN A 126 7.94 14.45 4.91
C GLN A 126 8.05 14.04 6.38
N LEU A 127 8.61 12.87 6.67
CA LEU A 127 8.93 12.42 8.02
C LEU A 127 10.28 12.92 8.54
N GLY A 128 10.99 13.76 7.78
CA GLY A 128 12.30 14.29 8.16
C GLY A 128 13.45 13.31 7.99
N VAL A 129 13.26 12.21 7.24
CA VAL A 129 14.36 11.28 6.93
C VAL A 129 15.20 11.85 5.80
N GLU A 130 16.47 12.09 6.10
CA GLU A 130 17.47 12.50 5.13
C GLU A 130 18.09 11.26 4.46
N MET A 131 17.99 11.19 3.14
CA MET A 131 18.67 10.18 2.34
C MET A 131 20.03 10.71 1.92
N LEU A 132 21.07 10.35 2.68
CA LEU A 132 22.44 10.72 2.36
C LEU A 132 23.01 9.75 1.32
N PRO A 133 23.81 10.22 0.35
CA PRO A 133 24.59 9.33 -0.49
C PRO A 133 25.56 8.52 0.38
N PRO A 134 26.03 7.36 -0.09
CA PRO A 134 27.11 6.64 0.59
C PRO A 134 28.26 7.60 0.88
N ALA A 135 28.82 7.52 2.07
CA ALA A 135 30.00 8.32 2.40
C ALA A 135 31.07 8.05 1.33
N VAL A 136 31.56 9.12 0.69
CA VAL A 136 32.73 9.00 -0.19
C VAL A 136 33.89 8.64 0.71
N VAL A 137 34.24 7.35 0.74
CA VAL A 137 35.47 6.91 1.37
C VAL A 137 36.58 7.34 0.41
N SER A 138 37.16 8.52 0.67
CA SER A 138 38.42 8.90 0.05
C SER A 138 39.44 7.84 0.46
N GLY A 139 39.82 6.97 -0.48
CA GLY A 139 40.90 6.01 -0.26
C GLY A 139 42.20 6.74 0.09
N PRO A 140 43.12 6.10 0.83
CA PRO A 140 44.42 6.71 1.10
C PRO A 140 45.22 6.76 -0.21
N GLY A 141 45.49 7.96 -0.72
CA GLY A 141 46.51 8.20 -1.76
C GLY A 141 46.03 9.02 -2.95
N ALA A 142 46.16 10.34 -2.84
CA ALA A 142 46.66 11.17 -3.94
C ALA A 142 48.15 11.44 -3.68
#